data_AF-A0A4P5V6Z6-F1
#
_entry.id   AF-A0A4P5V6Z6-F1
#
_cell.length_a   1.000
_cell.length_b   1.000
_cell.length_c   1.000
_cell.angle_alpha   90.00
_cell.angle_beta   90.00
_cell.angle_gamma   90.00
#
_symmetry.space_group_name_H-M   'P 1'
#
loop_
_entity.id
_entity.type
_entity.pdbx_description
1 polymer ?
#
loop_
_entity_poly.entity_id
_entity_poly.type
_entity_poly.pdbx_seq_one_letter_code
_entity_poly.pdbx_strand_id
1 'polypeptide(L)' 'MTTAEAPTFRDIIAAVQLHPDELQWQAIPWQTDLWEARRLALEVGRPIFLWAMNGNPLGCT' A
#
# COMPACT_ATOMS: atom_id res chain seq x y z
N MET A 1 -7.59 29.05 -29.28
CA MET A 1 -7.27 27.80 -28.57
C MET A 1 -5.82 27.89 -28.14
N THR A 2 -5.57 28.07 -26.85
CA THR A 2 -4.20 28.10 -26.30
C THR A 2 -3.77 26.66 -26.07
N THR A 3 -2.68 26.23 -26.72
CA THR A 3 -2.06 24.93 -26.47
C THR A 3 -1.45 24.96 -25.06
N ALA A 4 -1.84 24.03 -24.19
CA ALA A 4 -1.17 23.88 -22.89
C ALA A 4 0.27 23.38 -23.12
N GLU A 5 1.23 23.96 -22.41
CA GLU A 5 2.62 23.49 -22.41
C GLU A 5 2.74 22.09 -21.80
N ALA A 6 3.68 21.28 -22.28
CA ALA A 6 3.92 19.94 -21.76
C ALA A 6 4.60 19.98 -20.38
N PRO A 7 4.24 19.09 -19.44
CA PRO A 7 4.86 19.03 -18.12
C PRO A 7 6.34 18.64 -18.22
N THR A 8 7.17 19.22 -17.36
CA THR A 8 8.58 18.86 -17.25
C THR A 8 8.76 17.53 -16.52
N PHE A 9 9.96 16.95 -16.59
CA PHE A 9 10.29 15.75 -15.81
C PHE A 9 10.07 15.94 -14.31
N ARG A 10 10.36 17.13 -13.76
CA ARG A 10 10.13 17.41 -12.33
C ARG A 10 8.66 17.44 -11.96
N ASP A 11 7.83 17.99 -12.84
CA ASP A 11 6.38 18.05 -12.65
C ASP A 11 5.79 16.64 -12.62
N ILE A 12 6.29 15.75 -13.49
CA ILE A 12 5.88 14.35 -13.53
C ILE A 12 6.28 13.64 -12.23
N ILE A 13 7.54 13.78 -11.79
CA ILE A 13 8.01 13.14 -10.54
C ILE A 13 7.20 13.64 -9.34
N ALA A 14 6.96 14.95 -9.24
CA ALA A 14 6.16 15.51 -8.16
C ALA A 14 4.73 14.96 -8.15
N ALA A 15 4.14 14.73 -9.33
CA ALA A 15 2.78 14.20 -9.45
C ALA A 15 2.63 12.71 -9.11
N VAL A 16 3.72 11.92 -9.17
CA VAL A 16 3.69 10.46 -8.91
C VAL A 16 4.31 10.07 -7.58
N GLN A 17 4.91 11.01 -6.85
CA GLN A 17 5.41 10.75 -5.52
C GLN A 17 4.26 10.58 -4.54
N LEU A 18 4.36 9.54 -3.71
CA LEU A 18 3.40 9.28 -2.65
C LEU A 18 3.45 10.43 -1.64
N HIS A 19 2.28 10.99 -1.34
CA HIS A 19 2.15 11.90 -0.22
C HIS A 19 2.28 11.12 1.10
N PRO A 20 2.89 11.69 2.15
CA PRO A 20 2.98 11.04 3.46
C PRO A 20 1.62 10.57 4.01
N ASP A 21 0.55 11.30 3.72
CA ASP A 21 -0.82 10.95 4.15
C ASP A 21 -1.37 9.70 3.43
N GLU A 22 -0.81 9.32 2.28
CA GLU A 22 -1.15 8.07 1.58
C GLU A 22 -0.42 6.86 2.18
N LEU A 23 0.55 7.09 3.06
CA LEU A 23 1.39 6.06 3.69
C LEU A 23 0.97 5.72 5.12
N GLN A 24 -0.20 6.18 5.57
CA GLN A 24 -0.71 5.93 6.93
C GLN A 24 -0.80 4.42 7.28
N TRP A 25 -0.99 3.56 6.27
CA TRP A 25 -0.97 2.12 6.46
C TRP A 25 0.36 1.59 7.04
N GLN A 26 1.48 2.30 6.86
CA GLN A 26 2.78 1.91 7.43
C GLN A 26 2.84 2.12 8.95
N ALA A 27 2.03 3.03 9.50
CA ALA A 27 2.00 3.32 10.93
C ALA A 27 1.17 2.31 11.74
N ILE A 28 0.40 1.45 11.06
CA ILE A 28 -0.40 0.41 11.72
C ILE A 28 0.57 -0.64 12.30
N PRO A 29 0.42 -1.03 13.58
CA PRO A 29 1.23 -2.09 14.18
C PRO A 29 0.73 -3.46 13.70
N TRP A 30 1.07 -3.79 12.46
CA TRP A 30 0.65 -5.04 11.82
C TRP A 30 1.10 -6.27 12.61
N GLN A 31 0.21 -7.25 12.76
CA GLN A 31 0.60 -8.59 13.18
C GLN A 31 1.19 -9.34 11.98
N THR A 32 2.48 -9.67 12.05
CA THR A 32 3.22 -10.31 10.95
C THR A 32 3.18 -11.84 10.99
N ASP A 33 2.76 -12.44 12.12
CA ASP A 33 2.50 -13.87 12.24
C ASP A 33 1.01 -14.17 11.96
N LEU A 34 0.76 -14.89 10.87
CA LEU A 34 -0.60 -15.24 10.44
C LEU A 34 -1.33 -16.16 11.44
N TRP A 35 -0.62 -17.04 12.14
CA TRP A 35 -1.21 -17.93 13.14
C TRP A 35 -1.64 -17.17 14.38
N GLU A 36 -0.83 -16.21 14.81
CA GLU A 36 -1.19 -15.34 15.93
C GLU A 36 -2.34 -14.40 15.55
N ALA A 37 -2.33 -13.84 14.33
CA ALA A 37 -3.44 -13.06 13.82
C ALA A 37 -4.76 -13.85 13.82
N ARG A 38 -4.71 -15.13 13.44
CA ARG A 38 -5.86 -16.06 13.50
C ARG A 38 -6.35 -16.28 14.94
N ARG A 39 -5.44 -16.49 15.89
CA ARG A 39 -5.80 -16.66 17.31
C ARG A 39 -6.50 -15.41 17.84
N LEU A 40 -5.92 -14.23 17.60
CA LEU A 40 -6.48 -12.93 18.02
C LEU A 40 -7.84 -12.66 17.38
N ALA A 41 -8.00 -12.93 16.09
CA ALA A 41 -9.25 -12.76 15.35
C ALA A 41 -10.41 -13.56 15.96
N LEU A 42 -10.14 -14.82 16.36
CA LEU A 42 -11.10 -15.66 17.07
C LEU A 42 -11.45 -15.11 18.45
N GLU A 43 -10.44 -14.68 19.22
CA GLU A 43 -10.61 -14.11 20.56
C GLU A 43 -11.50 -12.85 20.56
N VAL A 44 -11.30 -11.97 19.58
CA VAL A 44 -12.07 -10.72 19.46
C VAL A 44 -13.34 -10.86 18.62
N GLY A 45 -13.58 -12.02 18.01
CA GLY A 45 -14.74 -12.27 17.14
C GLY A 45 -14.79 -11.41 15.88
N ARG A 46 -13.65 -11.07 15.27
CA ARG A 46 -13.57 -10.22 14.06
C ARG A 46 -12.75 -10.88 12.95
N PRO A 47 -13.06 -10.63 11.66
CA PRO A 47 -12.26 -11.16 10.55
C PRO A 47 -10.87 -10.51 10.49
N ILE A 48 -9.94 -11.20 9.81
CA ILE A 48 -8.60 -10.68 9.52
C ILE A 48 -8.64 -9.82 8.25
N PHE A 49 -8.10 -8.61 8.32
CA PHE A 49 -7.71 -7.86 7.13
C PHE A 49 -6.27 -8.23 6.76
N LEU A 50 -6.08 -8.87 5.61
CA LEU A 50 -4.77 -9.30 5.13
C LEU A 50 -4.22 -8.27 4.13
N TRP A 51 -3.18 -7.56 4.55
CA TRP A 51 -2.37 -6.71 3.66
C TRP A 51 -1.10 -7.45 3.29
N ALA A 52 -1.06 -8.02 2.09
CA ALA A 52 0.09 -8.75 1.58
C ALA A 52 0.24 -8.49 0.08
N MET A 53 1.49 -8.49 -0.41
CA MET A 53 1.73 -8.50 -1.85
C MET A 53 1.40 -9.89 -2.38
N ASN A 54 0.31 -10.00 -3.15
CA ASN A 54 -0.04 -11.25 -3.82
C ASN A 54 0.52 -11.23 -5.25
N GLY A 55 1.59 -12.00 -5.49
CA GLY A 55 2.20 -12.16 -6.81
C GLY A 55 3.72 -12.23 -6.75
N ASN A 56 4.32 -12.70 -7.85
CA ASN A 56 5.77 -12.63 -8.01
C ASN A 56 6.11 -11.22 -8.52
N PRO A 57 6.82 -10.36 -7.76
CA PRO A 57 7.07 -8.96 -8.12
C PRO A 57 7.78 -8.79 -9.47
N LEU A 58 8.42 -9.85 -9.98
CA LEU A 58 9.13 -9.89 -11.26
C LEU A 58 8.48 -10.81 -12.30
N GLY A 59 7.31 -11.41 -12.01
CA GLY A 59 6.60 -12.28 -12.96
C GLY A 59 7.32 -13.58 -13.36
N CYS A 60 8.36 -14.01 -12.65
CA CYS A 60 9.12 -15.21 -12.99
C CYS A 60 8.49 -16.46 -12.37
N THR A 61 7.51 -17.10 -13.03
CA THR A 61 7.08 -18.47 -12.70
C THR A 61 7.75 -19.48 -13.60
#